data_AF-A0A350ILT3-F1
#
_entry.id   AF-A0A350ILT3-F1
#
_cell.length_a   1.000
_cell.length_b   1.000
_cell.length_c   1.000
_cell.angle_alpha   90.00
_cell.angle_beta   90.00
_cell.angle_gamma   90.00
#
_symmetry.space_group_name_H-M   'P 1'
#
loop_
_entity.id
_entity.type
_entity.pdbx_description
1 polymer ?
#
loop_
_entity_poly.entity_id
_entity_poly.type
_entity_poly.pdbx_seq_one_letter_code
_entity_poly.pdbx_strand_id
1 'polypeptide(L)'
;MILWYQIIDKAKESKKPIILISGDVKEDWWLVKDRKRIMPLPQLKKEMFEKAGVDFHIYTADRFLEYYDSKPINQDAINEVRQVIELEELRKIMIRQEIMERQSDIAARFFDQYSTKYINLFEE
;
A
#
# COMPACT_ATOMS: atom_id res chain seq x y z
N MET A 1 4.87 8.33 10.93
CA MET A 1 3.44 8.10 10.64
C MET A 1 2.60 9.00 11.53
N ILE A 2 2.03 10.10 11.02
CA ILE A 2 1.28 11.09 11.83
C ILE A 2 -0.21 10.71 11.95
N LEU A 3 -0.79 10.21 10.85
CA LEU A 3 -2.21 9.87 10.77
C LEU A 3 -2.67 8.85 11.82
N TRP A 4 -1.86 7.83 12.11
CA TRP A 4 -2.19 6.82 13.12
C TRP A 4 -2.39 7.39 14.52
N TYR A 5 -1.51 8.31 14.94
CA TYR A 5 -1.67 8.99 16.23
C TYR A 5 -2.95 9.81 16.27
N GLN A 6 -3.30 10.48 15.17
CA GLN A 6 -4.56 11.23 15.09
C GLN A 6 -5.79 10.32 15.18
N ILE A 7 -5.74 9.12 14.59
CA ILE A 7 -6.81 8.13 14.70
C ILE A 7 -6.96 7.66 16.16
N ILE A 8 -5.85 7.37 16.84
CA ILE A 8 -5.86 6.99 18.26
C ILE A 8 -6.45 8.12 19.12
N ASP A 9 -6.05 9.37 18.88
CA ASP A 9 -6.57 10.50 19.64
C ASP A 9 -8.07 10.70 19.40
N LYS A 10 -8.54 10.49 18.17
CA LYS A 10 -9.97 10.49 17.87
C LYS A 10 -10.72 9.36 18.56
N ALA A 11 -10.11 8.18 18.63
CA ALA A 11 -10.66 7.02 19.32
C ALA A 11 -10.81 7.28 20.83
N LYS A 12 -9.79 7.88 21.46
CA LYS A 12 -9.82 8.28 22.88
C LYS A 12 -10.91 9.30 23.18
N GLU A 13 -11.04 10.31 22.32
CA GLU A 13 -12.04 11.37 22.48
C GLU A 13 -13.47 10.81 22.32
N SER A 14 -13.69 10.03 21.26
CA SER A 14 -15.02 9.52 20.93
C SER A 14 -15.45 8.31 21.76
N LYS A 15 -14.49 7.54 22.30
CA LYS A 15 -14.69 6.26 23.00
C LYS A 15 -15.55 5.27 22.21
N LYS A 16 -15.41 5.29 20.88
CA LYS A 16 -16.14 4.42 19.96
C LYS A 16 -15.18 3.58 19.13
N PRO A 17 -15.56 2.35 18.75
CA PRO A 17 -14.83 1.56 17.77
C PRO A 17 -14.61 2.36 16.49
N ILE A 18 -13.42 2.24 15.91
CA ILE A 18 -13.03 2.96 14.70
C ILE A 18 -12.96 2.00 13.52
N ILE A 19 -13.61 2.40 12.42
CA ILE A 19 -13.45 1.78 11.11
C ILE A 19 -12.78 2.80 10.20
N LEU A 20 -11.56 2.51 9.78
CA LEU A 20 -10.85 3.31 8.79
C LEU A 20 -11.14 2.75 7.39
N ILE A 21 -11.68 3.58 6.50
CA ILE A 21 -11.82 3.24 5.08
C ILE A 21 -10.74 3.99 4.33
N SER A 22 -9.79 3.26 3.73
CA SER A 22 -8.65 3.86 3.05
C SER A 22 -8.18 3.00 1.88
N GLY A 23 -7.80 3.64 0.77
CA GLY A 23 -7.07 3.00 -0.32
C GLY A 23 -5.58 2.81 -0.03
N ASP A 24 -5.12 3.13 1.18
CA ASP A 24 -3.74 2.92 1.60
C ASP A 24 -3.45 1.44 1.83
N VAL A 25 -2.43 0.94 1.16
CA VAL A 25 -2.09 -0.47 1.03
C VAL A 25 -0.72 -0.82 1.61
N LYS A 26 -0.18 0.07 2.46
CA LYS A 26 1.11 -0.17 3.11
C LYS A 26 1.09 -1.45 3.95
N GLU A 27 2.22 -2.16 3.94
CA GLU A 27 2.37 -3.46 4.61
C GLU A 27 2.24 -3.37 6.13
N ASP A 28 2.61 -2.23 6.73
CA ASP A 28 2.51 -1.98 8.17
C ASP A 28 1.07 -1.77 8.66
N TRP A 29 0.08 -1.78 7.77
CA TRP A 29 -1.33 -1.63 8.12
C TRP A 29 -2.11 -2.93 7.98
N TRP A 30 -1.68 -3.82 7.10
CA TRP A 30 -2.47 -4.95 6.64
C TRP A 30 -1.82 -6.29 6.94
N LEU A 31 -2.61 -7.21 7.50
CA LEU A 31 -2.27 -8.62 7.47
C LEU A 31 -2.62 -9.19 6.09
N VAL A 32 -1.58 -9.63 5.37
CA VAL A 32 -1.72 -10.29 4.06
C VAL A 32 -1.69 -11.80 4.26
N LYS A 33 -2.71 -12.50 3.75
CA LYS A 33 -2.75 -13.97 3.67
C LYS A 33 -3.23 -14.37 2.28
N ASP A 34 -2.55 -15.32 1.65
CA ASP A 34 -2.87 -15.79 0.29
C ASP A 34 -2.96 -14.64 -0.74
N ARG A 35 -2.06 -13.64 -0.61
CA ARG A 35 -2.03 -12.38 -1.41
C ARG A 35 -3.26 -11.50 -1.27
N LYS A 36 -4.15 -11.77 -0.30
CA LYS A 36 -5.31 -10.95 0.02
C LYS A 36 -5.06 -10.19 1.32
N ARG A 37 -5.40 -8.90 1.33
CA ARG A 37 -5.41 -8.07 2.53
C ARG A 37 -6.70 -8.36 3.29
N ILE A 38 -6.59 -9.02 4.44
CA ILE A 38 -7.77 -9.57 5.14
C ILE A 38 -8.20 -8.69 6.31
N MET A 39 -7.25 -8.17 7.08
CA MET A 39 -7.54 -7.46 8.33
C MET A 39 -6.41 -6.49 8.67
N PRO A 40 -6.64 -5.52 9.58
CA PRO A 40 -5.53 -4.74 10.12
C PRO A 40 -4.52 -5.65 10.81
N LEU A 41 -3.24 -5.25 10.82
CA LEU A 41 -2.22 -5.96 11.58
C LEU A 41 -2.65 -6.14 13.04
N PRO A 42 -2.46 -7.34 13.64
CA PRO A 42 -2.81 -7.58 15.04
C PRO A 42 -2.18 -6.58 16.02
N GLN A 43 -0.97 -6.10 15.70
CA GLN A 43 -0.26 -5.10 16.49
C GLN A 43 -1.02 -3.77 16.57
N LEU A 44 -1.64 -3.32 15.47
CA LEU A 44 -2.45 -2.09 15.44
C LEU A 44 -3.73 -2.23 16.26
N LYS A 45 -4.39 -3.40 16.18
CA LYS A 45 -5.57 -3.69 17.01
C LYS A 45 -5.21 -3.67 18.50
N LYS A 46 -4.10 -4.32 18.87
CA LYS A 46 -3.60 -4.33 20.24
C LYS A 46 -3.27 -2.92 20.72
N GLU A 47 -2.56 -2.13 19.93
CA GLU A 47 -2.19 -0.76 20.29
C GLU A 47 -3.43 0.14 20.46
N MET A 48 -4.42 0.05 19.57
CA MET A 48 -5.67 0.80 19.71
C MET A 48 -6.39 0.42 21.02
N PHE A 49 -6.48 -0.87 21.30
CA PHE A 49 -7.12 -1.35 22.52
C PHE A 49 -6.38 -0.89 23.77
N GLU A 50 -5.04 -0.97 23.80
CA GLU A 50 -4.22 -0.51 24.93
C GLU A 50 -4.30 1.01 25.14
N LYS A 51 -4.33 1.80 24.06
CA LYS A 51 -4.29 3.27 24.15
C LYS A 51 -5.66 3.95 24.25
N ALA A 52 -6.69 3.36 23.67
CA ALA A 52 -8.01 3.96 23.55
C ALA A 52 -9.15 3.07 24.08
N GLY A 53 -8.89 1.78 24.36
CA GLY A 53 -9.88 0.86 24.92
C GLY A 53 -10.98 0.46 23.94
N VAL A 54 -10.75 0.62 22.63
CA VAL A 54 -11.76 0.38 21.59
C VAL A 54 -11.21 -0.50 20.47
N ASP A 55 -12.11 -1.17 19.77
CA ASP A 55 -11.77 -1.97 18.59
C ASP A 55 -11.42 -1.12 17.38
N PHE A 56 -10.56 -1.69 16.52
CA PHE A 56 -10.10 -1.08 15.28
C PHE A 56 -10.22 -2.03 14.09
N HIS A 57 -10.76 -1.50 12.99
CA HIS A 57 -10.85 -2.16 11.69
C HIS A 57 -10.37 -1.23 10.58
N ILE A 58 -9.85 -1.82 9.51
CA ILE A 58 -9.50 -1.12 8.28
C ILE A 58 -10.07 -1.87 7.08
N TYR A 59 -10.66 -1.13 6.14
CA TYR A 59 -11.17 -1.65 4.87
C TYR A 59 -10.71 -0.77 3.71
N THR A 60 -10.51 -1.38 2.55
CA THR A 60 -10.48 -0.63 1.29
C THR A 60 -11.91 -0.31 0.87
N ALA A 61 -12.09 0.71 0.02
CA ALA A 61 -13.42 1.15 -0.39
C ALA A 61 -14.21 0.04 -1.09
N ASP A 62 -13.57 -0.73 -1.98
CA ASP A 62 -14.16 -1.89 -2.66
C ASP A 62 -14.65 -2.95 -1.65
N ARG A 63 -13.82 -3.31 -0.66
CA ARG A 63 -14.20 -4.27 0.38
C ARG A 63 -15.31 -3.77 1.28
N PHE A 64 -15.28 -2.49 1.63
CA PHE A 64 -16.33 -1.91 2.46
C PHE A 64 -17.69 -1.96 1.76
N LEU A 65 -17.71 -1.72 0.45
CA LEU A 65 -18.92 -1.80 -0.37
C LEU A 65 -19.45 -3.24 -0.51
N GLU A 66 -18.56 -4.25 -0.57
CA GLU A 66 -18.97 -5.67 -0.55
C GLU A 66 -19.75 -6.04 0.73
N TYR A 67 -19.47 -5.39 1.86
CA TYR A 67 -20.19 -5.61 3.12
C TYR A 67 -21.49 -4.80 3.25
N TYR A 68 -21.75 -3.84 2.35
CA TYR A 68 -22.96 -3.00 2.38
C TYR A 68 -24.10 -3.69 1.63
N ASP A 69 -24.65 -4.76 2.21
CA ASP A 69 -25.68 -5.63 1.60
C ASP A 69 -27.14 -5.12 1.78
N SER A 70 -27.38 -3.82 1.92
CA SER A 70 -28.73 -3.30 2.23
C SER A 70 -29.39 -2.43 1.16
N LYS A 71 -28.77 -2.26 -0.01
CA LYS A 71 -29.40 -1.69 -1.21
C LYS A 71 -28.83 -2.38 -2.45
N PRO A 72 -29.56 -2.47 -3.58
CA PRO A 72 -28.95 -2.86 -4.84
C PRO A 72 -27.94 -1.78 -5.22
N ILE A 73 -26.70 -1.93 -4.77
CA ILE A 73 -25.57 -1.15 -5.25
C ILE A 73 -25.42 -1.52 -6.72
N ASN A 74 -25.35 -0.51 -7.59
CA ASN A 74 -25.08 -0.73 -9.00
C ASN A 74 -23.70 -1.43 -9.10
N GLN A 75 -23.69 -2.69 -9.55
CA GLN A 75 -22.48 -3.48 -9.73
C GLN A 75 -21.48 -2.78 -10.66
N ASP A 76 -21.97 -1.93 -11.57
CA ASP A 76 -21.12 -1.11 -12.43
C ASP A 76 -20.27 -0.12 -11.63
N ALA A 77 -20.82 0.48 -10.56
CA ALA A 77 -20.08 1.40 -9.70
C ALA A 77 -18.96 0.69 -8.90
N ILE A 78 -19.19 -0.56 -8.48
CA ILE A 78 -18.16 -1.38 -7.84
C ILE A 78 -17.06 -1.74 -8.84
N ASN A 79 -17.44 -2.10 -10.07
CA ASN A 79 -16.51 -2.42 -11.14
C ASN A 79 -15.66 -1.22 -11.57
N GLU A 80 -16.26 -0.03 -11.66
CA GLU A 80 -15.53 1.21 -11.96
C GLU A 80 -14.45 1.51 -10.91
N VAL A 81 -14.79 1.43 -9.61
CA VAL A 81 -13.82 1.62 -8.53
C VAL A 81 -12.69 0.59 -8.61
N ARG A 82 -13.03 -0.67 -8.91
CA ARG A 82 -12.04 -1.74 -9.07
C ARG A 82 -11.09 -1.48 -10.23
N GLN A 83 -11.63 -1.06 -11.38
CA GLN A 83 -10.84 -0.72 -12.56
C GLN A 83 -9.89 0.44 -12.29
N VAL A 84 -10.32 1.48 -11.58
CA VAL A 84 -9.46 2.60 -11.21
C VAL A 84 -8.28 2.14 -10.34
N ILE A 85 -8.54 1.29 -9.35
CA ILE A 85 -7.50 0.74 -8.46
C ILE A 85 -6.51 -0.13 -9.27
N GLU A 86 -7.02 -1.01 -10.15
CA GLU A 86 -6.18 -1.86 -11.00
C GLU A 86 -5.30 -1.03 -11.95
N LEU A 87 -5.85 0.02 -12.56
CA LEU A 87 -5.12 0.96 -13.41
C LEU A 87 -4.03 1.71 -12.65
N GLU A 88 -4.29 2.13 -11.40
CA GLU A 88 -3.29 2.77 -10.56
C GLU A 88 -2.15 1.83 -10.17
N GLU A 89 -2.45 0.57 -9.84
CA GLU A 89 -1.44 -0.44 -9.53
C GLU A 89 -0.59 -0.79 -10.76
N LEU A 90 -1.21 -0.98 -11.93
CA LEU A 90 -0.50 -1.16 -13.19
C LEU A 90 0.39 0.04 -13.50
N ARG A 91 -0.10 1.27 -13.31
CA ARG A 91 0.69 2.49 -13.51
C ARG A 91 1.90 2.55 -12.57
N LYS A 92 1.75 2.17 -11.29
CA LYS A 92 2.86 2.09 -10.34
C LYS A 92 3.90 1.04 -10.76
N ILE A 93 3.45 -0.12 -11.25
CA ILE A 93 4.34 -1.18 -11.75
C ILE A 93 5.11 -0.69 -12.97
N MET A 94 4.43 -0.07 -13.94
CA MET A 94 5.07 0.48 -15.15
C MET A 94 6.09 1.56 -14.82
N ILE A 95 5.77 2.49 -13.92
CA ILE A 95 6.71 3.54 -13.49
C ILE A 95 7.93 2.92 -12.80
N ARG A 96 7.75 1.88 -11.97
CA ARG A 96 8.87 1.17 -11.34
C ARG A 96 9.75 0.44 -12.37
N GLN A 97 9.14 -0.20 -13.37
CA GLN A 97 9.87 -0.87 -14.45
C GLN A 97 10.67 0.13 -15.28
N GLU A 98 10.07 1.25 -15.70
CA GLU A 98 10.76 2.30 -16.46
C GLU A 98 11.93 2.90 -15.68
N ILE A 99 11.77 3.10 -14.36
CA ILE A 99 12.84 3.58 -13.48
C ILE A 99 13.96 2.53 -13.35
N MET A 100 13.62 1.23 -13.24
CA MET A 100 14.60 0.15 -13.18
C MET A 100 15.37 -0.01 -14.50
N GLU A 101 14.69 0.04 -15.64
CA GLU A 101 15.30 -0.04 -16.97
C GLU A 101 16.26 1.13 -17.20
N ARG A 102 15.84 2.37 -16.89
CA ARG A 102 16.74 3.53 -16.99
C ARG A 102 17.96 3.43 -16.08
N GLN A 103 17.82 2.87 -14.88
CA GLN A 103 18.96 2.67 -13.97
C GLN A 103 19.89 1.54 -14.45
N SER A 104 19.35 0.48 -15.07
CA SER A 104 20.12 -0.59 -15.70
C SER A 104 20.94 -0.08 -16.89
N ASP A 105 20.35 0.77 -17.74
CA ASP A 105 21.04 1.38 -18.86
C ASP A 105 22.18 2.30 -18.41
N ILE A 106 21.96 3.06 -17.34
CA ILE A 106 22.98 3.91 -16.74
C ILE A 106 24.11 3.05 -16.13
N ALA A 107 23.77 1.99 -15.39
CA ALA A 107 24.75 1.09 -14.79
C ALA A 107 25.57 0.32 -15.84
N ALA A 108 24.95 -0.11 -16.93
CA ALA A 108 25.63 -0.77 -18.05
C ALA A 108 26.64 0.16 -18.73
N ARG A 109 26.27 1.43 -18.96
CA ARG A 109 27.18 2.46 -19.51
C ARG A 109 28.36 2.75 -18.58
N PHE A 110 28.11 2.83 -17.28
CA PHE A 110 29.19 2.98 -16.31
C PHE A 110 30.11 1.76 -16.31
N PHE A 111 29.57 0.54 -16.31
CA PHE A 111 30.36 -0.68 -16.34
C PHE A 111 31.26 -0.76 -17.58
N ASP A 112 30.74 -0.39 -18.75
CA ASP A 112 31.50 -0.38 -20.02
C ASP A 112 32.60 0.70 -20.03
N GLN A 113 32.31 1.87 -19.44
CA GLN A 113 33.30 2.94 -19.29
C GLN A 113 34.41 2.55 -18.29
N TYR A 114 34.06 1.89 -17.19
CA TYR A 114 35.04 1.42 -16.20
C TYR A 114 35.87 0.26 -16.75
N SER A 115 35.26 -0.74 -17.40
CA SER A 115 35.99 -1.87 -17.98
C SER A 115 37.00 -1.41 -19.03
N THR A 116 36.61 -0.48 -19.91
CA THR A 116 37.49 0.11 -20.93
C THR A 116 38.68 0.84 -20.29
N LYS A 117 38.44 1.60 -19.20
CA LYS A 117 39.51 2.30 -18.48
C LYS A 117 40.46 1.34 -17.76
N TYR A 118 39.95 0.25 -17.20
CA TYR A 118 40.77 -0.77 -16.53
C TYR A 118 41.60 -1.59 -17.51
N ILE A 119 41.06 -2.00 -18.66
CA ILE A 119 41.80 -2.75 -19.68
C ILE A 119 42.97 -1.93 -20.21
N ASN A 120 42.76 -0.64 -20.52
CA ASN A 120 43.81 0.24 -21.00
C ASN A 120 44.90 0.58 -19.95
N LEU A 121 44.67 0.28 -18.67
CA LEU A 121 45.63 0.52 -17.58
C LEU A 121 46.62 -0.64 -17.40
N PHE A 122 46.36 -1.80 -18.01
CA PHE A 122 47.17 -3.02 -17.90
C PHE A 122 47.80 -3.46 -19.24
N GLU A 123 47.69 -2.63 -20.29
CA GLU A 123 48.33 -2.85 -21.60
C GLU A 123 49.54 -1.92 -21.88
N GLU A 124 50.05 -1.21 -20.87
CA GLU A 124 51.42 -0.64 -20.85
C GLU A 124 52.35 -1.46 -19.94
#